data_AF-A0A5C9ADN9-F1
#
_entry.id   AF-A0A5C9ADN9-F1
#
_cell.length_a   1.000
_cell.length_b   1.000
_cell.length_c   1.000
_cell.angle_alpha   90.00
_cell.angle_beta   90.00
_cell.angle_gamma   90.00
#
_symmetry.space_group_name_H-M   'P 1'
#
loop_
_entity.id
_entity.type
_entity.pdbx_description
1 polymer ?
#
loop_
_entity_poly.entity_id
_entity_poly.type
_entity_poly.pdbx_seq_one_letter_code
_entity_poly.pdbx_strand_id
1 'polypeptide(L)'
;LNDNHLAHVSRRKVERDLQGVVEVLDNQGYDVIILMSTANISSMTARNTIFLEPSRILPPLVSSIVEDHQVGVIVPVEELLTVQAQKWQILQKPPVFSLGNPIHDSEQKIIDAGKELLAKGADVIMLDCLGFNQRHRDLLQKQLDVPVLLSNVLIARLAAELLV
;
A
#
# COMPACT_ATOMS: atom_id res chain seq x y z
N LEU A 1 10.48 23.07 1.82
CA LEU A 1 10.44 21.63 1.51
C LEU A 1 9.84 21.47 0.13
N ASN A 2 10.64 21.69 -0.92
CA ASN A 2 10.27 21.45 -2.33
C ASN A 2 11.51 21.14 -3.17
N ASP A 3 12.54 20.62 -2.50
CA ASP A 3 13.86 20.27 -3.04
C ASP A 3 13.97 18.76 -3.26
N ASN A 4 12.88 18.01 -3.12
CA ASN A 4 12.79 16.55 -3.27
C ASN A 4 13.75 15.75 -2.37
N HIS A 5 14.28 16.38 -1.32
CA HIS A 5 15.09 15.71 -0.32
C HIS A 5 14.23 15.19 0.84
N LEU A 6 14.68 14.09 1.44
CA LEU A 6 14.05 13.51 2.62
C LEU A 6 14.12 14.50 3.79
N ALA A 7 12.99 14.68 4.46
CA ALA A 7 12.88 15.49 5.66
C ALA A 7 12.29 14.67 6.81
N HIS A 8 12.94 14.75 7.97
CA HIS A 8 12.44 14.10 9.18
C HIS A 8 11.44 15.01 9.88
N VAL A 9 10.22 14.51 10.08
CA VAL A 9 9.14 15.21 10.78
C VAL A 9 8.77 14.47 12.06
N SER A 10 8.24 15.21 13.04
CA SER A 10 7.81 14.61 14.31
C SER A 10 6.53 13.80 14.11
N ARG A 11 6.63 12.48 14.26
CA ARG A 11 5.49 11.55 14.20
C ARG A 11 4.31 12.01 15.07
N ARG A 12 4.57 12.38 16.33
CA ARG A 12 3.54 12.85 17.27
C ARG A 12 2.80 14.09 16.76
N LYS A 13 3.50 15.04 16.15
CA LYS A 13 2.88 16.26 15.60
C LYS A 13 2.02 15.91 14.38
N VAL A 14 2.54 15.05 13.49
CA VAL A 14 1.82 14.57 12.31
C VAL A 14 0.54 13.84 12.74
N GLU A 15 0.61 12.91 13.69
CA GLU A 15 -0.57 12.19 14.21
C GLU A 15 -1.60 13.15 14.81
N ARG A 16 -1.18 14.10 15.66
CA ARG A 16 -2.08 15.11 16.23
C ARG A 16 -2.78 15.93 15.14
N ASP A 17 -2.03 16.41 14.16
CA ASP A 17 -2.56 17.31 13.14
C ASP A 17 -3.46 16.53 12.15
N LEU A 18 -3.13 15.27 11.85
CA LEU A 18 -3.99 14.37 11.07
C LEU A 18 -5.30 14.06 11.78
N GLN A 19 -5.30 13.82 13.09
CA GLN A 19 -6.55 13.63 13.86
C GLN A 19 -7.46 14.87 13.73
N GLY A 20 -6.89 16.08 13.75
CA GLY A 20 -7.64 17.31 13.50
C GLY A 20 -8.27 17.36 12.09
N VAL A 21 -7.56 16.89 11.07
CA VAL A 21 -8.12 16.76 9.71
C VAL A 21 -9.27 15.76 9.68
N VAL A 22 -9.11 14.60 10.33
CA VAL A 22 -10.17 13.59 10.43
C VAL A 22 -11.42 14.16 11.11
N GLU A 23 -11.26 14.90 12.20
CA GLU A 23 -12.38 15.56 12.91
C GLU A 23 -13.08 16.60 12.04
N VAL A 24 -12.35 17.36 11.22
CA VAL A 24 -12.96 18.31 10.28
C VAL A 24 -13.81 17.58 9.25
N LEU A 25 -13.30 16.49 8.66
CA LEU A 25 -14.04 15.70 7.67
C LEU A 25 -15.26 15.00 8.32
N ASP A 26 -15.09 14.43 9.51
CA ASP A 26 -16.17 13.78 10.27
C ASP A 26 -17.31 14.77 10.59
N ASN A 27 -16.98 16.02 10.94
CA ASN A 27 -17.97 17.09 11.16
C ASN A 27 -18.60 17.64 9.88
N GLN A 28 -17.98 17.42 8.71
CA GLN A 28 -18.56 17.77 7.40
C GLN A 28 -19.57 16.72 6.92
N GLY A 29 -19.68 15.57 7.60
CA GLY A 29 -20.67 14.54 7.29
C GLY A 29 -20.28 13.65 6.11
N TYR A 30 -18.99 13.40 5.88
CA TYR A 30 -18.59 12.35 4.94
C TYR A 30 -18.98 10.96 5.46
N ASP A 31 -19.49 10.09 4.60
CA ASP A 31 -19.88 8.73 4.99
C ASP A 31 -18.67 7.82 5.26
N VAL A 32 -17.60 8.02 4.49
CA VAL A 32 -16.36 7.21 4.54
C VAL A 32 -15.13 8.10 4.43
N ILE A 33 -14.15 7.89 5.31
CA ILE A 33 -12.81 8.48 5.23
C ILE A 33 -11.79 7.36 5.11
N ILE A 34 -10.85 7.49 4.16
CA ILE A 34 -9.77 6.52 3.95
C ILE A 34 -8.42 7.18 4.24
N LEU A 35 -7.68 6.66 5.21
CA LEU A 35 -6.32 7.13 5.49
C LEU A 35 -5.29 6.39 4.63
N MET A 36 -5.02 6.95 3.46
CA MET A 36 -3.99 6.42 2.54
C MET A 36 -2.59 6.86 3.01
N SER A 37 -1.88 5.97 3.70
CA SER A 37 -0.54 6.23 4.27
C SER A 37 0.41 5.05 4.07
N THR A 38 1.70 5.36 3.84
CA THR A 38 2.81 4.39 3.89
C THR A 38 3.38 4.22 5.29
N ALA A 39 3.14 5.20 6.18
CA ALA A 39 3.51 5.12 7.58
C ALA A 39 2.42 4.39 8.38
N ASN A 40 2.84 3.61 9.36
CA ASN A 40 1.94 3.00 10.33
C ASN A 40 1.45 4.08 11.31
N ILE A 41 0.47 4.84 10.87
CA ILE A 41 -0.28 5.83 11.65
C ILE A 41 -1.48 5.08 12.21
N SER A 42 -1.54 4.95 13.53
CA SER A 42 -2.57 4.21 14.23
C SER A 42 -3.32 5.12 15.19
N SER A 43 -4.47 4.66 15.67
CA SER A 43 -5.24 5.31 16.74
C SER A 43 -5.98 6.58 16.33
N MET A 44 -6.25 6.75 15.03
CA MET A 44 -7.17 7.79 14.57
C MET A 44 -8.62 7.38 14.88
N THR A 45 -9.44 8.36 15.20
CA THR A 45 -10.87 8.13 15.51
C THR A 45 -11.75 9.09 14.74
N ALA A 46 -12.85 8.57 14.21
CA ALA A 46 -13.99 9.32 13.69
C ALA A 46 -15.23 8.92 14.50
N ARG A 47 -16.17 9.85 14.69
CA ARG A 47 -17.36 9.64 15.54
C ARG A 47 -18.58 9.22 14.72
N ASN A 48 -18.76 9.81 13.55
CA ASN A 48 -19.94 9.65 12.72
C ASN A 48 -19.61 8.92 11.40
N THR A 49 -18.38 9.06 10.93
CA THR A 49 -17.89 8.51 9.66
C THR A 49 -17.25 7.12 9.82
N ILE A 50 -17.42 6.25 8.82
CA ILE A 50 -16.65 5.01 8.73
C ILE A 50 -15.19 5.35 8.37
N PHE A 51 -14.26 4.99 9.24
CA PHE A 51 -12.83 5.27 9.06
C PHE A 51 -12.07 4.02 8.62
N LEU A 52 -11.55 4.03 7.39
CA LEU A 52 -10.80 2.93 6.80
C LEU A 52 -9.29 3.17 6.88
N GLU A 53 -8.61 2.22 7.52
CA GLU A 53 -7.14 2.18 7.61
C GLU A 53 -6.61 1.01 6.76
N PRO A 54 -6.08 1.27 5.54
CA PRO A 54 -5.59 0.22 4.65
C PRO A 54 -4.51 -0.66 5.30
N SER A 55 -3.69 -0.11 6.21
CA SER A 55 -2.65 -0.85 6.93
C SER A 55 -3.22 -1.95 7.83
N ARG A 56 -4.45 -1.81 8.34
CA ARG A 56 -5.13 -2.81 9.18
C ARG A 56 -5.95 -3.79 8.37
N ILE A 57 -6.43 -3.37 7.20
CA ILE A 57 -7.37 -4.14 6.37
C ILE A 57 -6.62 -5.00 5.34
N LEU A 58 -5.63 -4.44 4.66
CA LEU A 58 -4.99 -5.09 3.52
C LEU A 58 -4.15 -6.31 3.92
N PRO A 59 -3.31 -6.31 4.97
CA PRO A 59 -2.54 -7.49 5.33
C PRO A 59 -3.38 -8.75 5.60
N PRO A 60 -4.43 -8.72 6.46
CA PRO A 60 -5.27 -9.90 6.67
C PRO A 60 -6.09 -10.27 5.42
N LEU A 61 -6.59 -9.28 4.67
CA LEU A 61 -7.32 -9.54 3.43
C LEU A 61 -6.45 -10.28 2.41
N VAL A 62 -5.25 -9.77 2.14
CA VAL A 62 -4.32 -10.41 1.21
C VAL A 62 -3.89 -11.78 1.74
N SER A 63 -3.59 -11.91 3.04
CA SER A 63 -3.25 -13.22 3.64
C SER A 63 -4.34 -14.28 3.39
N SER A 64 -5.61 -13.89 3.47
CA SER A 64 -6.74 -14.79 3.16
C SER A 64 -6.90 -15.13 1.68
N ILE A 65 -6.40 -14.29 0.77
CA ILE A 65 -6.48 -14.51 -0.69
C ILE A 65 -5.32 -15.38 -1.18
N VAL A 66 -4.11 -15.13 -0.65
CA VAL A 66 -2.89 -15.77 -1.17
C VAL A 66 -2.59 -17.11 -0.51
N GLU A 67 -3.13 -17.37 0.69
CA GLU A 67 -2.90 -18.60 1.45
C GLU A 67 -1.41 -18.97 1.54
N ASP A 68 -0.98 -20.05 0.87
CA ASP A 68 0.38 -20.56 0.85
C ASP A 68 1.19 -20.08 -0.38
N HIS A 69 0.66 -19.21 -1.23
CA HIS A 69 1.39 -18.63 -2.36
C HIS A 69 2.48 -17.67 -1.89
N GLN A 70 3.63 -17.67 -2.58
CA GLN A 70 4.73 -16.77 -2.27
C GLN A 70 4.41 -15.36 -2.79
N VAL A 71 4.26 -14.40 -1.88
CA VAL A 71 4.04 -13.00 -2.23
C VAL A 71 5.37 -12.31 -2.56
N GLY A 72 5.42 -11.65 -3.71
CA GLY A 72 6.46 -10.69 -4.07
C GLY A 72 5.94 -9.26 -3.91
N VAL A 73 6.73 -8.35 -3.34
CA VAL A 73 6.33 -6.95 -3.15
C VAL A 73 7.35 -6.03 -3.83
N ILE A 74 6.88 -5.16 -4.74
CA ILE A 74 7.73 -4.11 -5.31
C ILE A 74 7.71 -2.91 -4.34
N VAL A 75 8.89 -2.52 -3.88
CA VAL A 75 9.08 -1.47 -2.89
C VAL A 75 9.72 -0.25 -3.58
N PRO A 76 9.20 0.98 -3.36
CA PRO A 76 9.65 2.14 -4.13
C PRO A 76 11.06 2.63 -3.77
N VAL A 77 11.49 2.43 -2.52
CA VAL A 77 12.80 2.82 -1.98
C VAL A 77 13.23 1.85 -0.87
N GLU A 78 14.53 1.70 -0.65
CA GLU A 78 15.11 0.72 0.28
C GLU A 78 14.67 0.94 1.74
N GLU A 79 14.49 2.20 2.14
CA GLU A 79 14.10 2.59 3.49
C GLU A 79 12.73 2.06 3.92
N LEU A 80 11.88 1.67 2.96
CA LEU A 80 10.58 1.08 3.24
C LEU A 80 10.61 -0.44 3.40
N LEU A 81 11.73 -1.13 3.14
CA LEU A 81 11.81 -2.59 3.25
C LEU A 81 11.42 -3.09 4.64
N THR A 82 11.96 -2.48 5.70
CA THR A 82 11.65 -2.88 7.08
C THR A 82 10.17 -2.69 7.41
N VAL A 83 9.58 -1.57 6.96
CA VAL A 83 8.16 -1.27 7.18
C VAL A 83 7.27 -2.26 6.42
N GLN A 84 7.63 -2.58 5.18
CA GLN A 84 6.91 -3.57 4.38
C GLN A 84 7.03 -4.97 4.98
N ALA A 85 8.21 -5.39 5.42
CA ALA A 85 8.39 -6.67 6.10
C ALA A 85 7.53 -6.79 7.36
N GLN A 86 7.46 -5.72 8.17
CA GLN A 86 6.59 -5.68 9.36
C GLN A 86 5.11 -5.72 8.99
N LYS A 87 4.69 -4.99 7.94
CA LYS A 87 3.29 -4.97 7.47
C LYS A 87 2.83 -6.37 7.03
N TRP A 88 3.68 -7.09 6.32
CA TRP A 88 3.36 -8.36 5.68
C TRP A 88 3.72 -9.59 6.52
N GLN A 89 4.08 -9.42 7.80
CA GLN A 89 4.44 -10.53 8.71
C GLN A 89 3.30 -11.54 8.95
N ILE A 90 2.05 -11.17 8.65
CA ILE A 90 0.87 -12.05 8.79
C ILE A 90 0.73 -13.07 7.66
N LEU A 91 1.52 -12.94 6.59
CA LEU A 91 1.53 -13.91 5.50
C LEU A 91 2.15 -15.24 5.99
N GLN A 92 1.65 -16.37 5.49
CA GLN A 92 2.19 -17.68 5.87
C GLN A 92 3.64 -17.85 5.41
N LYS A 93 3.97 -17.34 4.23
CA LYS A 93 5.34 -17.26 3.70
C LYS A 93 5.85 -15.81 3.80
N PRO A 94 7.06 -15.58 4.35
CA PRO A 94 7.66 -14.25 4.32
C PRO A 94 7.76 -13.74 2.88
N PRO A 95 7.35 -12.49 2.60
CA PRO A 95 7.39 -11.96 1.24
C PRO A 95 8.82 -11.81 0.72
N VAL A 96 8.97 -11.91 -0.59
CA VAL A 96 10.21 -11.54 -1.30
C VAL A 96 10.08 -10.13 -1.85
N PHE A 97 11.18 -9.39 -1.89
CA PHE A 97 11.18 -7.97 -2.25
C PHE A 97 12.07 -7.67 -3.46
N SER A 98 11.68 -6.66 -4.24
CA SER A 98 12.49 -6.01 -5.26
C SER A 98 12.23 -4.50 -5.25
N LEU A 99 13.14 -3.73 -5.82
CA LEU A 99 13.06 -2.27 -5.86
C LEU A 99 12.54 -1.77 -7.20
N GLY A 100 11.55 -0.88 -7.16
CA GLY A 100 11.01 -0.18 -8.32
C GLY A 100 10.19 1.04 -7.91
N ASN A 101 10.67 2.23 -8.24
CA ASN A 101 10.05 3.50 -7.89
C ASN A 101 8.97 3.90 -8.91
N PRO A 102 7.68 3.93 -8.54
CA PRO A 102 6.59 4.19 -9.50
C PRO A 102 6.51 5.62 -10.04
N ILE A 103 7.34 6.53 -9.52
CA ILE A 103 7.33 7.95 -9.92
C ILE A 103 8.55 8.28 -10.80
N HIS A 104 9.71 7.72 -10.44
CA HIS A 104 10.99 8.09 -11.06
C HIS A 104 11.56 7.03 -11.99
N ASP A 105 11.23 5.76 -11.77
CA ASP A 105 11.78 4.69 -12.60
C ASP A 105 11.02 4.52 -13.91
N SER A 106 11.71 3.98 -14.90
CA SER A 106 11.10 3.61 -16.18
C SER A 106 10.17 2.40 -16.05
N GLU A 107 9.25 2.26 -16.99
CA GLU A 107 8.41 1.06 -17.09
C GLU A 107 9.24 -0.23 -17.18
N GLN A 108 10.37 -0.20 -17.89
CA GLN A 108 11.26 -1.34 -18.00
C GLN A 108 11.83 -1.73 -16.63
N LYS A 109 12.22 -0.76 -15.80
CA LYS A 109 12.72 -1.03 -14.45
C LYS A 109 11.63 -1.65 -13.56
N ILE A 110 10.37 -1.23 -13.70
CA ILE A 110 9.24 -1.86 -13.01
C ILE A 110 9.03 -3.31 -13.48
N ILE A 111 9.12 -3.57 -14.80
CA ILE A 111 9.04 -4.93 -15.35
C ILE A 111 10.17 -5.81 -14.80
N ASP A 112 11.40 -5.29 -14.79
CA ASP A 112 12.56 -6.02 -14.32
C ASP A 112 12.45 -6.35 -12.82
N ALA A 113 11.94 -5.40 -12.02
CA ALA A 113 11.63 -5.63 -10.61
C ALA A 113 10.58 -6.74 -10.42
N GLY A 114 9.57 -6.80 -11.30
CA GLY A 114 8.61 -7.90 -11.32
C GLY A 114 9.26 -9.24 -11.68
N LYS A 115 10.07 -9.31 -12.75
CA LYS A 115 10.80 -10.52 -13.16
C LYS A 115 11.74 -11.02 -12.06
N GLU A 116 12.39 -10.12 -11.34
CA GLU A 116 13.23 -10.45 -10.19
C GLU A 116 12.42 -11.15 -9.09
N LEU A 117 11.18 -10.73 -8.83
CA LEU A 117 10.30 -11.41 -7.87
C LEU A 117 9.93 -12.81 -8.33
N LEU A 118 9.63 -13.00 -9.62
CA LEU A 118 9.35 -14.33 -10.18
C LEU A 118 10.57 -15.25 -10.05
N ALA A 119 11.77 -14.74 -10.31
CA ALA A 119 13.01 -15.49 -10.12
C ALA A 119 13.25 -15.87 -8.64
N LYS A 120 12.71 -15.08 -7.70
CA LYS A 120 12.66 -15.37 -6.26
C LYS A 120 11.48 -16.26 -5.85
N GLY A 121 10.71 -16.76 -6.81
CA GLY A 121 9.60 -17.68 -6.60
C GLY A 121 8.27 -17.03 -6.26
N ALA A 122 8.06 -15.74 -6.55
CA ALA A 122 6.78 -15.08 -6.31
C ALA A 122 5.69 -15.63 -7.24
N ASP A 123 4.60 -16.11 -6.64
CA ASP A 123 3.39 -16.57 -7.33
C ASP A 123 2.34 -15.45 -7.47
N VAL A 124 2.48 -14.37 -6.71
CA VAL A 124 1.62 -13.18 -6.73
C VAL A 124 2.45 -11.93 -6.43
N ILE A 125 2.22 -10.85 -7.18
CA ILE A 125 2.91 -9.57 -6.97
C ILE A 125 1.97 -8.57 -6.30
N MET A 126 2.48 -7.90 -5.28
CA MET A 126 1.81 -6.80 -4.60
C MET A 126 2.49 -5.47 -4.93
N LEU A 127 1.68 -4.54 -5.45
CA LEU A 127 2.03 -3.14 -5.61
C LEU A 127 1.45 -2.35 -4.43
N ASP A 128 2.30 -2.03 -3.45
CA ASP A 128 1.87 -1.48 -2.17
C ASP A 128 2.57 -0.14 -1.85
N CYS A 129 2.26 0.86 -2.67
CA CYS A 129 2.68 2.24 -2.49
C CYS A 129 1.65 3.15 -3.17
N LEU A 130 1.45 4.37 -2.63
CA LEU A 130 0.54 5.37 -3.20
C LEU A 130 0.91 5.78 -4.63
N GLY A 131 2.19 5.66 -5.01
CA GLY A 131 2.63 5.97 -6.38
C GLY A 131 2.23 4.92 -7.42
N PHE A 132 1.96 3.67 -7.01
CA PHE A 132 1.51 2.64 -7.94
C PHE A 132 0.05 2.89 -8.36
N ASN A 133 -0.27 2.53 -9.61
CA ASN A 133 -1.58 2.78 -10.20
C ASN A 133 -1.89 1.67 -11.23
N GLN A 134 -3.08 1.72 -11.84
CA GLN A 134 -3.51 0.69 -12.79
C GLN A 134 -2.57 0.49 -13.96
N ARG A 135 -1.89 1.54 -14.46
CA ARG A 135 -0.92 1.40 -15.56
C ARG A 135 0.22 0.47 -15.17
N HIS A 136 0.76 0.60 -13.95
CA HIS A 136 1.81 -0.28 -13.44
C HIS A 136 1.33 -1.73 -13.31
N ARG A 137 0.09 -1.92 -12.84
CA ARG A 137 -0.52 -3.24 -12.72
C ARG A 137 -0.71 -3.88 -14.11
N ASP A 138 -1.32 -3.18 -15.04
CA ASP A 138 -1.57 -3.65 -16.40
C ASP A 138 -0.27 -3.97 -17.14
N LEU A 139 0.77 -3.15 -16.93
CA LEU A 139 2.11 -3.38 -17.46
C LEU A 139 2.67 -4.72 -16.99
N LEU A 140 2.64 -4.98 -15.68
CA LEU A 140 3.15 -6.21 -15.10
C LEU A 140 2.30 -7.42 -15.50
N GLN A 141 0.97 -7.31 -15.48
CA GLN A 141 0.07 -8.39 -15.89
C GLN A 141 0.23 -8.79 -17.35
N LYS A 142 0.62 -7.86 -18.23
CA LYS A 142 0.92 -8.18 -19.64
C LYS A 142 2.26 -8.88 -19.83
N GLN A 143 3.18 -8.74 -18.89
CA GLN A 143 4.57 -9.19 -19.03
C GLN A 143 4.90 -10.41 -18.17
N LEU A 144 4.05 -10.72 -17.18
CA LEU A 144 4.28 -11.74 -16.17
C LEU A 144 3.06 -12.65 -16.06
N ASP A 145 3.30 -13.95 -15.88
CA ASP A 145 2.24 -14.97 -15.77
C ASP A 145 1.72 -15.16 -14.34
N VAL A 146 1.73 -14.09 -13.53
CA VAL A 146 1.26 -14.11 -12.13
C VAL A 146 0.27 -12.99 -11.85
N PRO A 147 -0.70 -13.18 -10.94
CA PRO A 147 -1.59 -12.12 -10.50
C PRO A 147 -0.82 -10.93 -9.91
N VAL A 148 -1.28 -9.72 -10.24
CA VAL A 148 -0.75 -8.47 -9.69
C VAL A 148 -1.87 -7.76 -8.94
N LEU A 149 -1.68 -7.62 -7.63
CA LEU A 149 -2.56 -6.92 -6.70
C LEU A 149 -2.08 -5.49 -6.50
N LEU A 150 -3.02 -4.57 -6.32
CA LEU A 150 -2.73 -3.14 -6.15
C LEU A 150 -3.51 -2.61 -4.95
N SER A 151 -2.80 -2.17 -3.91
CA SER A 151 -3.39 -1.84 -2.60
C SER A 151 -4.47 -0.76 -2.68
N ASN A 152 -4.23 0.31 -3.45
CA ASN A 152 -5.17 1.41 -3.58
C ASN A 152 -6.47 1.01 -4.30
N VAL A 153 -6.41 0.07 -5.26
CA VAL A 153 -7.61 -0.45 -5.93
C VAL A 153 -8.40 -1.38 -5.01
N LEU A 154 -7.71 -2.24 -4.25
CA LEU A 154 -8.38 -3.13 -3.29
C LEU A 154 -9.17 -2.34 -2.24
N ILE A 155 -8.54 -1.34 -1.62
CA ILE A 155 -9.22 -0.53 -0.60
C ILE A 155 -10.31 0.36 -1.19
N ALA A 156 -10.12 0.91 -2.40
CA ALA A 156 -11.14 1.72 -3.05
C ALA A 156 -12.38 0.89 -3.39
N ARG A 157 -12.21 -0.36 -3.84
CA ARG A 157 -13.33 -1.28 -4.09
C ARG A 157 -14.08 -1.61 -2.80
N LEU A 158 -13.37 -1.92 -1.72
CA LEU A 158 -13.99 -2.15 -0.41
C LEU A 158 -14.78 -0.91 0.05
N ALA A 159 -14.20 0.28 -0.10
CA ALA A 159 -14.85 1.52 0.29
C ALA A 159 -16.10 1.82 -0.54
N ALA A 160 -16.11 1.46 -1.83
CA ALA A 160 -17.26 1.65 -2.70
C ALA A 160 -18.49 0.85 -2.24
N GLU A 161 -18.30 -0.33 -1.63
CA GLU A 161 -19.38 -1.14 -1.07
C GLU A 161 -20.05 -0.49 0.17
N LEU A 162 -19.43 0.54 0.74
CA LEU A 162 -19.97 1.27 1.89
C LEU A 162 -20.77 2.51 1.48
N LEU A 163 -20.74 2.87 0.19
CA LEU A 163 -21.49 4.00 -0.35
C LEU A 163 -22.87 3.49 -0.77
N VAL A 164 -23.92 4.06 -0.18
CA VAL A 164 -25.33 3.73 -0.44
C VAL A 164 -25.96 4.72 -1.42
#